data_AF-A0A5J4SSR4-F1
#
_entry.id   AF-A0A5J4SSR4-F1
#
_cell.length_a   1.000
_cell.length_b   1.000
_cell.length_c   1.000
_cell.angle_alpha   90.00
_cell.angle_beta   90.00
_cell.angle_gamma   90.00
#
_symmetry.space_group_name_H-M   'P 1'
#
loop_
_entity.id
_entity.type
_entity.pdbx_description
1 polymer ?
#
loop_
_entity_poly.entity_id
_entity_poly.type
_entity_poly.pdbx_seq_one_letter_code
_entity_poly.pdbx_strand_id
1 'polypeptide(L)'
;MNKALSRNVDSNIKKVGIISGYQMKEIDSSGNPTSSKSTLLIESGGKFSLSEGRLSFINTILQINNIESGDYIITGSSVSSYISISNCCMTMTSGLTINKGFIKLNNGSLSIVESEINDIHISGQSVIKVNEGSVDVIISKSSFSKIQQSGTGNGAAINADMKSESKLIIKDGSSFSECQSVGSGGAIYAILNSVSNGGIFIEGTSKTSFSSCISSDKGGCIYIDVGIGSEDKF
;
A
#
# COMPACT_ATOMS: atom_id res chain seq x y z
N MET A 1 -0.35 22.32 -21.80
CA MET A 1 0.96 21.64 -21.96
C MET A 1 1.50 21.43 -20.55
N ASN A 2 1.19 20.30 -19.90
CA ASN A 2 1.54 20.09 -18.50
C ASN A 2 2.74 19.13 -18.42
N LYS A 3 3.94 19.67 -18.52
CA LYS A 3 5.17 18.92 -18.22
C LYS A 3 5.54 19.21 -16.77
N ALA A 4 5.31 18.27 -15.85
CA ALA A 4 6.11 18.29 -14.63
C ALA A 4 7.33 17.41 -14.89
N LEU A 5 8.49 18.06 -15.03
CA LEU A 5 9.78 17.42 -15.17
C LEU A 5 10.48 17.53 -13.81
N SER A 6 10.91 16.41 -13.24
CA SER A 6 12.05 16.46 -12.33
C SER A 6 13.25 17.02 -13.09
N ARG A 7 13.65 18.26 -12.77
CA ARG A 7 14.91 18.85 -13.26
C ARG A 7 15.98 18.52 -12.24
N ASN A 8 16.69 17.41 -12.42
CA ASN A 8 17.98 17.20 -11.79
C ASN A 8 19.09 17.39 -12.84
N VAL A 9 20.14 18.12 -12.47
CA VAL A 9 21.31 18.44 -13.30
C VAL A 9 22.40 17.36 -13.21
N ASP A 10 22.29 16.43 -12.28
CA ASP A 10 23.19 15.27 -12.18
C ASP A 10 22.83 14.20 -13.24
N SER A 11 23.80 13.86 -14.09
CA SER A 11 23.65 12.84 -15.14
C SER A 11 23.50 11.41 -14.62
N ASN A 12 23.78 11.18 -13.33
CA ASN A 12 23.66 9.86 -12.69
C ASN A 12 22.26 9.61 -12.08
N ILE A 13 21.39 10.63 -12.04
CA ILE A 13 20.05 10.52 -11.45
C ILE A 13 19.01 10.40 -12.56
N LYS A 14 18.25 9.29 -12.53
CA LYS A 14 17.16 9.01 -13.48
C LYS A 14 16.02 10.02 -13.31
N LYS A 15 15.52 10.52 -14.44
CA LYS A 15 14.45 11.52 -14.47
C LYS A 15 13.09 10.86 -14.30
N VAL A 16 12.35 11.29 -13.27
CA VAL A 16 10.92 10.99 -13.11
C VAL A 16 10.11 12.16 -13.68
N GLY A 17 9.22 11.88 -14.61
CA GLY A 17 8.32 12.88 -15.20
C GLY A 17 6.86 12.59 -14.91
N ILE A 18 6.03 13.64 -14.88
CA ILE A 18 4.58 13.51 -15.02
C ILE A 18 4.27 13.38 -16.51
N ILE A 19 3.86 12.19 -16.94
CA ILE A 19 3.67 11.84 -18.36
C ILE A 19 2.24 12.09 -18.88
N SER A 20 1.23 11.97 -18.00
CA SER A 20 -0.16 12.40 -18.21
C SER A 20 -0.96 12.24 -16.90
N GLY A 21 -1.84 13.17 -16.52
CA GLY A 21 -2.46 13.15 -15.18
C GLY A 21 -1.41 13.19 -14.06
N TYR A 22 -1.64 12.58 -12.88
CA TYR A 22 -0.61 12.42 -11.83
C TYR A 22 0.10 11.06 -11.95
N GLN A 23 0.64 10.73 -13.13
CA GLN A 23 1.41 9.50 -13.37
C GLN A 23 2.90 9.75 -13.33
N MET A 24 3.64 9.01 -12.48
CA MET A 24 5.10 9.08 -12.39
C MET A 24 5.75 7.82 -12.98
N LYS A 25 6.71 8.03 -13.90
CA LYS A 25 7.52 6.98 -14.54
C LYS A 25 8.89 7.53 -14.99
N GLU A 26 9.86 6.63 -15.17
CA GLU A 26 11.14 6.94 -15.81
C GLU A 26 10.93 7.40 -17.26
N ILE A 27 11.62 8.48 -17.66
CA ILE A 27 11.64 8.95 -19.04
C ILE A 27 13.06 9.06 -19.60
N ASP A 28 13.21 8.80 -20.90
CA ASP A 28 14.45 9.03 -21.64
C ASP A 28 14.73 10.53 -21.86
N SER A 29 15.85 10.84 -22.52
CA SER A 29 16.23 12.23 -22.86
C SER A 29 15.23 12.94 -23.78
N SER A 30 14.37 12.18 -24.46
CA SER A 30 13.33 12.68 -25.36
C SER A 30 11.95 12.78 -24.67
N GLY A 31 11.85 12.36 -23.41
CA GLY A 31 10.60 12.37 -22.64
C GLY A 31 9.72 11.13 -22.83
N ASN A 32 10.23 10.06 -23.45
CA ASN A 32 9.48 8.82 -23.64
C ASN A 32 9.62 7.89 -22.42
N PRO A 33 8.58 7.16 -22.03
CA PRO A 33 8.64 6.21 -20.92
C PRO A 33 9.65 5.07 -21.14
N THR A 34 10.47 4.73 -20.15
CA THR A 34 11.42 3.60 -20.23
C THR A 34 10.90 2.33 -19.52
N SER A 35 11.59 1.20 -19.74
CA SER A 35 11.35 -0.08 -19.03
C SER A 35 12.17 -0.20 -17.73
N SER A 36 13.05 0.74 -17.45
CA SER A 36 13.85 0.74 -16.23
C SER A 36 13.09 1.36 -15.06
N LYS A 37 13.32 0.83 -13.84
CA LYS A 37 12.76 1.45 -12.63
C LYS A 37 13.48 2.76 -12.32
N SER A 38 12.70 3.83 -12.11
CA SER A 38 13.20 5.08 -11.53
C SER A 38 13.09 5.08 -10.02
N THR A 39 13.97 5.80 -9.35
CA THR A 39 13.86 6.01 -7.90
C THR A 39 13.15 7.32 -7.61
N LEU A 40 12.09 7.25 -6.81
CA LEU A 40 11.49 8.39 -6.14
C LEU A 40 11.84 8.31 -4.65
N LEU A 41 12.63 9.27 -4.17
CA LEU A 41 12.91 9.45 -2.76
C LEU A 41 11.80 10.27 -2.11
N ILE A 42 11.20 9.73 -1.06
CA ILE A 42 10.17 10.38 -0.24
C ILE A 42 10.78 10.69 1.12
N GLU A 43 11.22 11.93 1.28
CA GLU A 43 11.80 12.44 2.53
C GLU A 43 10.72 12.84 3.55
N SER A 44 11.13 13.37 4.70
CA SER A 44 10.27 13.57 5.88
C SER A 44 8.97 14.35 5.62
N GLY A 45 9.03 15.39 4.79
CA GLY A 45 7.85 16.19 4.40
C GLY A 45 7.03 15.63 3.23
N GLY A 46 7.49 14.57 2.56
CA GLY A 46 6.86 14.04 1.35
C GLY A 46 5.45 13.49 1.61
N LYS A 47 4.46 14.02 0.88
CA LYS A 47 3.06 13.60 1.00
C LYS A 47 2.31 13.75 -0.33
N PHE A 48 1.39 12.83 -0.60
CA PHE A 48 0.40 12.89 -1.66
C PHE A 48 -1.01 12.81 -1.06
N SER A 49 -1.86 13.79 -1.35
CA SER A 49 -3.24 13.82 -0.83
C SER A 49 -4.22 13.94 -2.00
N LEU A 50 -5.09 12.97 -2.15
CA LEU A 50 -6.09 12.90 -3.21
C LEU A 50 -7.47 13.16 -2.63
N SER A 51 -8.07 14.27 -3.05
CA SER A 51 -9.49 14.55 -2.85
C SER A 51 -10.34 14.14 -4.06
N GLU A 52 -9.71 13.80 -5.18
CA GLU A 52 -10.32 13.27 -6.40
C GLU A 52 -9.22 12.78 -7.37
N GLY A 53 -9.61 12.05 -8.41
CA GLY A 53 -8.72 11.69 -9.52
C GLY A 53 -7.73 10.58 -9.21
N ARG A 54 -6.73 10.44 -10.07
CA ARG A 54 -5.83 9.28 -10.09
C ARG A 54 -4.37 9.66 -9.85
N LEU A 55 -3.74 9.00 -8.89
CA LEU A 55 -2.28 8.96 -8.66
C LEU A 55 -1.75 7.60 -9.08
N SER A 56 -0.75 7.57 -9.95
CA SER A 56 -0.18 6.33 -10.45
C SER A 56 1.33 6.34 -10.36
N PHE A 57 1.89 5.28 -9.78
CA PHE A 57 3.30 4.94 -9.84
C PHE A 57 3.44 3.71 -10.73
N ILE A 58 4.28 3.81 -11.75
CA ILE A 58 4.51 2.72 -12.69
C ILE A 58 6.01 2.55 -12.82
N ASN A 59 6.50 1.33 -12.64
CA ASN A 59 7.91 1.00 -12.83
C ASN A 59 8.83 1.92 -12.00
N THR A 60 8.56 2.00 -10.70
CA THR A 60 9.20 2.97 -9.80
C THR A 60 9.66 2.28 -8.51
N ILE A 61 10.88 2.58 -8.05
CA ILE A 61 11.37 2.32 -6.71
C ILE A 61 10.95 3.50 -5.83
N LEU A 62 10.12 3.24 -4.84
CA LEU A 62 9.67 4.18 -3.83
C LEU A 62 10.55 4.02 -2.60
N GLN A 63 11.49 4.93 -2.43
CA GLN A 63 12.43 4.93 -1.31
C GLN A 63 11.91 5.86 -0.23
N ILE A 64 11.62 5.31 0.95
CA ILE A 64 11.02 6.07 2.05
C ILE A 64 12.10 6.42 3.07
N ASN A 65 12.25 7.71 3.39
CA ASN A 65 13.06 8.24 4.47
C ASN A 65 12.21 9.15 5.38
N ASN A 66 11.05 8.65 5.83
CA ASN A 66 10.02 9.48 6.46
C ASN A 66 9.90 9.21 7.96
N ILE A 67 10.82 9.80 8.72
CA ILE A 67 10.94 9.64 10.18
C ILE A 67 10.10 10.64 10.99
N GLU A 68 9.55 11.67 10.36
CA GLU A 68 8.69 12.64 11.05
C GLU A 68 7.37 11.99 11.50
N SER A 69 6.81 12.48 12.62
CA SER A 69 5.48 12.08 13.04
C SER A 69 4.44 12.47 12.00
N GLY A 70 3.50 11.58 11.69
CA GLY A 70 2.38 11.88 10.82
C GLY A 70 1.57 10.62 10.51
N ASP A 71 0.49 10.80 9.76
CA ASP A 71 -0.46 9.71 9.51
C ASP A 71 0.06 8.77 8.40
N TYR A 72 -0.07 9.18 7.14
CA TYR A 72 0.31 8.39 5.96
C TYR A 72 0.90 9.25 4.84
N ILE A 73 1.80 8.68 4.04
CA ILE A 73 2.46 9.33 2.89
C ILE A 73 1.46 9.62 1.77
N ILE A 74 0.60 8.65 1.42
CA ILE A 74 -0.44 8.77 0.41
C ILE A 74 -1.79 8.67 1.09
N THR A 75 -2.68 9.63 0.83
CA THR A 75 -4.06 9.62 1.35
C THR A 75 -5.08 9.75 0.23
N GLY A 76 -6.11 8.93 0.25
CA GLY A 76 -7.31 9.05 -0.59
C GLY A 76 -8.53 9.37 0.27
N SER A 77 -9.22 10.47 0.00
CA SER A 77 -10.34 10.94 0.83
C SER A 77 -11.70 10.98 0.14
N SER A 78 -11.76 10.73 -1.17
CA SER A 78 -13.00 10.72 -1.95
C SER A 78 -13.20 9.40 -2.66
N VAL A 79 -14.47 9.04 -2.93
CA VAL A 79 -14.83 7.86 -3.72
C VAL A 79 -14.29 7.91 -5.16
N SER A 80 -13.98 9.10 -5.67
CA SER A 80 -13.35 9.28 -6.99
C SER A 80 -11.82 9.23 -6.96
N SER A 81 -11.21 9.04 -5.79
CA SER A 81 -9.77 8.87 -5.65
C SER A 81 -9.34 7.47 -6.07
N TYR A 82 -8.32 7.37 -6.92
CA TYR A 82 -7.74 6.09 -7.35
C TYR A 82 -6.22 6.12 -7.23
N ILE A 83 -5.67 5.23 -6.40
CA ILE A 83 -4.23 5.07 -6.22
C ILE A 83 -3.79 3.78 -6.92
N SER A 84 -2.75 3.86 -7.76
CA SER A 84 -2.25 2.73 -8.54
C SER A 84 -0.75 2.59 -8.36
N ILE A 85 -0.32 1.40 -7.93
CA ILE A 85 1.07 1.00 -7.76
C ILE A 85 1.31 -0.21 -8.67
N SER A 86 2.08 -0.04 -9.74
CA SER A 86 2.27 -1.10 -10.74
C SER A 86 3.74 -1.30 -11.08
N ASN A 87 4.20 -2.55 -10.99
CA ASN A 87 5.61 -2.91 -11.21
C ASN A 87 6.57 -2.04 -10.36
N CYS A 88 6.19 -1.79 -9.11
CA CYS A 88 6.96 -0.95 -8.20
C CYS A 88 7.75 -1.78 -7.20
N CYS A 89 8.79 -1.18 -6.64
CA CYS A 89 9.46 -1.68 -5.45
C CYS A 89 9.35 -0.61 -4.37
N MET A 90 9.04 -0.98 -3.14
CA MET A 90 9.01 -0.05 -2.01
C MET A 90 9.96 -0.57 -0.94
N THR A 91 10.84 0.32 -0.47
CA THR A 91 11.88 0.01 0.50
C THR A 91 12.23 1.24 1.33
N MET A 92 12.88 1.01 2.46
CA MET A 92 13.44 2.06 3.30
C MET A 92 14.85 2.43 2.84
N THR A 93 15.25 3.69 3.06
CA THR A 93 16.61 4.15 2.73
C THR A 93 17.61 4.02 3.87
N SER A 94 17.14 4.09 5.12
CA SER A 94 18.01 4.23 6.30
C SER A 94 17.93 3.04 7.27
N GLY A 95 17.10 2.03 6.99
CA GLY A 95 16.86 0.89 7.91
C GLY A 95 16.25 1.31 9.26
N LEU A 96 15.91 2.58 9.42
CA LEU A 96 15.30 3.12 10.62
C LEU A 96 13.84 2.68 10.74
N THR A 97 13.20 3.02 11.85
CA THR A 97 11.75 2.94 11.97
C THR A 97 11.10 4.16 11.33
N ILE A 98 10.13 3.98 10.42
CA ILE A 98 9.26 5.08 9.96
C ILE A 98 8.06 5.26 10.90
N ASN A 99 7.62 6.50 11.06
CA ASN A 99 6.49 6.86 11.93
C ASN A 99 5.20 7.18 11.16
N LYS A 100 5.22 7.01 9.83
CA LYS A 100 4.05 7.19 8.95
C LYS A 100 3.79 5.90 8.20
N GLY A 101 2.51 5.58 8.01
CA GLY A 101 2.12 4.55 7.05
C GLY A 101 2.32 5.00 5.61
N PHE A 102 2.20 4.06 4.68
CA PHE A 102 2.41 4.38 3.27
C PHE A 102 1.13 4.87 2.59
N ILE A 103 0.05 4.09 2.60
CA ILE A 103 -1.24 4.46 2.00
C ILE A 103 -2.36 4.41 3.05
N LYS A 104 -3.15 5.47 3.13
CA LYS A 104 -4.44 5.48 3.84
C LYS A 104 -5.58 5.82 2.91
N LEU A 105 -6.59 4.98 2.90
CA LEU A 105 -7.84 5.19 2.18
C LEU A 105 -8.94 5.48 3.18
N ASN A 106 -9.46 6.70 3.19
CA ASN A 106 -10.75 6.98 3.81
C ASN A 106 -11.89 6.71 2.82
N ASN A 107 -11.64 6.90 1.52
CA ASN A 107 -12.53 6.52 0.42
C ASN A 107 -11.68 6.25 -0.84
N GLY A 108 -12.33 5.73 -1.89
CA GLY A 108 -11.72 5.55 -3.22
C GLY A 108 -11.22 4.12 -3.42
N SER A 109 -10.29 3.92 -4.36
CA SER A 109 -9.77 2.58 -4.66
C SER A 109 -8.25 2.56 -4.70
N LEU A 110 -7.70 1.38 -4.41
CA LEU A 110 -6.28 1.09 -4.48
C LEU A 110 -6.05 -0.17 -5.31
N SER A 111 -5.11 -0.08 -6.24
CA SER A 111 -4.61 -1.24 -6.98
C SER A 111 -3.10 -1.34 -6.83
N ILE A 112 -2.63 -2.48 -6.31
CA ILE A 112 -1.21 -2.85 -6.22
C ILE A 112 -1.01 -4.10 -7.08
N VAL A 113 -0.21 -3.97 -8.14
CA VAL A 113 -0.03 -5.03 -9.14
C VAL A 113 1.45 -5.22 -9.44
N GLU A 114 1.90 -6.47 -9.46
CA GLU A 114 3.28 -6.84 -9.82
C GLU A 114 4.34 -6.08 -9.02
N SER A 115 4.04 -5.76 -7.75
CA SER A 115 4.86 -4.89 -6.92
C SER A 115 5.43 -5.59 -5.70
N GLU A 116 6.58 -5.11 -5.24
CA GLU A 116 7.32 -5.65 -4.10
C GLU A 116 7.38 -4.60 -2.99
N ILE A 117 6.84 -4.93 -1.82
CA ILE A 117 6.89 -4.11 -0.62
C ILE A 117 7.72 -4.89 0.38
N ASN A 118 8.95 -4.45 0.63
CA ASN A 118 9.91 -5.25 1.38
C ASN A 118 10.73 -4.41 2.36
N ASP A 119 11.09 -5.05 3.48
CA ASP A 119 12.03 -4.53 4.47
C ASP A 119 11.61 -3.17 5.02
N ILE A 120 10.41 -3.15 5.63
CA ILE A 120 9.81 -1.94 6.21
C ILE A 120 9.61 -2.15 7.70
N HIS A 121 10.18 -1.26 8.52
CA HIS A 121 9.88 -1.18 9.94
C HIS A 121 9.08 0.09 10.24
N ILE A 122 7.87 -0.07 10.78
CA ILE A 122 6.92 1.01 11.01
C ILE A 122 6.44 1.04 12.47
N SER A 123 6.37 2.24 13.08
CA SER A 123 5.83 2.41 14.43
C SER A 123 4.39 2.93 14.39
N GLY A 124 3.51 2.30 15.17
CA GLY A 124 2.12 2.68 15.40
C GLY A 124 1.15 2.46 14.23
N GLN A 125 1.66 2.32 13.00
CA GLN A 125 0.87 2.31 11.78
C GLN A 125 1.11 1.03 10.97
N SER A 126 0.24 0.75 10.01
CA SER A 126 0.42 -0.28 8.98
C SER A 126 0.92 0.33 7.68
N VAL A 127 1.50 -0.47 6.77
CA VAL A 127 1.84 0.03 5.42
C VAL A 127 0.59 0.56 4.71
N ILE A 128 -0.52 -0.18 4.78
CA ILE A 128 -1.80 0.20 4.20
C ILE A 128 -2.86 0.25 5.31
N LYS A 129 -3.54 1.39 5.43
CA LYS A 129 -4.76 1.52 6.22
C LYS A 129 -5.96 1.73 5.30
N VAL A 130 -6.99 0.93 5.52
CA VAL A 130 -8.31 1.11 4.90
C VAL A 130 -9.28 1.50 6.01
N ASN A 131 -9.90 2.66 5.86
CA ASN A 131 -10.91 3.21 6.75
C ASN A 131 -12.31 3.12 6.11
N GLU A 132 -13.31 3.51 6.89
CA GLU A 132 -14.72 3.50 6.54
C GLU A 132 -15.06 4.34 5.29
N GLY A 133 -15.26 3.65 4.18
CA GLY A 133 -15.73 4.16 2.90
C GLY A 133 -15.81 3.01 1.90
N SER A 134 -16.72 3.04 0.92
CA SER A 134 -16.77 1.99 -0.11
C SER A 134 -15.47 1.99 -0.90
N VAL A 135 -14.62 1.02 -0.60
CA VAL A 135 -13.25 0.94 -1.11
C VAL A 135 -13.02 -0.42 -1.73
N ASP A 136 -12.51 -0.42 -2.96
CA ASP A 136 -11.93 -1.61 -3.58
C ASP A 136 -10.40 -1.52 -3.43
N VAL A 137 -9.82 -2.41 -2.64
CA VAL A 137 -8.38 -2.66 -2.57
C VAL A 137 -8.08 -3.95 -3.30
N ILE A 138 -7.32 -3.86 -4.38
CA ILE A 138 -6.88 -5.00 -5.18
C ILE A 138 -5.37 -5.15 -5.05
N ILE A 139 -4.94 -6.33 -4.63
CA ILE A 139 -3.53 -6.74 -4.57
C ILE A 139 -3.38 -7.97 -5.45
N SER A 140 -2.60 -7.87 -6.52
CA SER A 140 -2.41 -8.95 -7.49
C SER A 140 -0.92 -9.12 -7.81
N LYS A 141 -0.46 -10.38 -7.90
CA LYS A 141 0.94 -10.73 -8.24
C LYS A 141 1.98 -9.93 -7.45
N SER A 142 1.68 -9.57 -6.21
CA SER A 142 2.51 -8.65 -5.41
C SER A 142 3.01 -9.32 -4.15
N SER A 143 4.18 -8.90 -3.66
CA SER A 143 4.79 -9.44 -2.45
C SER A 143 4.90 -8.39 -1.35
N PHE A 144 4.58 -8.81 -0.13
CA PHE A 144 4.77 -8.07 1.12
C PHE A 144 5.68 -8.91 2.00
N SER A 145 6.92 -8.48 2.20
CA SER A 145 7.92 -9.28 2.91
C SER A 145 8.67 -8.48 3.96
N LYS A 146 8.95 -9.11 5.12
CA LYS A 146 9.75 -8.52 6.20
C LYS A 146 9.22 -7.15 6.65
N ILE A 147 7.91 -7.08 6.86
CA ILE A 147 7.25 -5.86 7.33
C ILE A 147 7.03 -5.98 8.83
N GLN A 148 7.61 -5.07 9.59
CA GLN A 148 7.54 -5.08 11.06
C GLN A 148 6.79 -3.87 11.55
N GLN A 149 5.70 -4.10 12.27
CA GLN A 149 4.93 -3.06 12.93
C GLN A 149 5.14 -3.14 14.45
N SER A 150 5.65 -2.04 15.02
CA SER A 150 5.89 -1.86 16.46
C SER A 150 4.97 -0.78 17.04
N GLY A 151 5.00 -0.59 18.36
CA GLY A 151 4.14 0.40 19.05
C GLY A 151 2.72 -0.12 19.27
N THR A 152 1.71 0.66 18.93
CA THR A 152 0.29 0.27 19.07
C THR A 152 -0.31 0.11 17.69
N GLY A 153 -0.74 -1.09 17.30
CA GLY A 153 -1.30 -1.32 15.97
C GLY A 153 -1.58 -2.80 15.71
N ASN A 154 -2.29 -3.08 14.62
CA ASN A 154 -2.62 -4.42 14.13
C ASN A 154 -2.26 -4.48 12.64
N GLY A 155 -1.96 -5.66 12.10
CA GLY A 155 -1.74 -5.83 10.66
C GLY A 155 -0.53 -5.06 10.16
N ALA A 156 0.66 -5.66 10.12
CA ALA A 156 1.86 -4.90 9.71
C ALA A 156 1.79 -4.38 8.27
N ALA A 157 1.27 -5.20 7.36
CA ALA A 157 1.07 -4.83 5.97
C ALA A 157 -0.25 -4.07 5.79
N ILE A 158 -1.35 -4.64 6.27
CA ILE A 158 -2.70 -4.12 6.01
C ILE A 158 -3.52 -4.12 7.29
N ASN A 159 -4.12 -2.97 7.59
CA ASN A 159 -5.13 -2.82 8.62
C ASN A 159 -6.40 -2.25 7.99
N ALA A 160 -7.47 -3.04 7.96
CA ALA A 160 -8.67 -2.72 7.22
C ALA A 160 -9.92 -2.69 8.11
N ASP A 161 -10.67 -1.59 8.04
CA ASP A 161 -12.05 -1.51 8.55
C ASP A 161 -12.99 -1.57 7.35
N MET A 162 -13.65 -2.72 7.18
CA MET A 162 -14.46 -3.04 6.01
C MET A 162 -15.94 -2.94 6.38
N LYS A 163 -16.64 -2.04 5.70
CA LYS A 163 -18.09 -1.83 5.84
C LYS A 163 -18.80 -1.85 4.50
N SER A 164 -20.11 -2.12 4.52
CA SER A 164 -20.99 -2.08 3.34
C SER A 164 -20.47 -2.95 2.19
N GLU A 165 -20.11 -2.33 1.06
CA GLU A 165 -19.68 -3.01 -0.17
C GLU A 165 -18.16 -3.08 -0.34
N SER A 166 -17.38 -2.67 0.68
CA SER A 166 -15.92 -2.58 0.57
C SER A 166 -15.25 -3.94 0.38
N LYS A 167 -14.25 -4.02 -0.49
CA LYS A 167 -13.57 -5.29 -0.82
C LYS A 167 -12.05 -5.16 -0.68
N LEU A 168 -11.46 -6.12 0.02
CA LEU A 168 -10.02 -6.37 0.00
C LEU A 168 -9.79 -7.66 -0.78
N ILE A 169 -9.31 -7.53 -2.01
CA ILE A 169 -9.11 -8.65 -2.93
C ILE A 169 -7.61 -8.90 -3.07
N ILE A 170 -7.17 -10.09 -2.67
CA ILE A 170 -5.79 -10.56 -2.75
C ILE A 170 -5.75 -11.74 -3.71
N LYS A 171 -5.05 -11.59 -4.83
CA LYS A 171 -5.17 -12.54 -5.93
C LYS A 171 -3.90 -12.85 -6.70
N ASP A 172 -4.00 -13.87 -7.53
CA ASP A 172 -3.08 -14.21 -8.60
C ASP A 172 -1.61 -14.27 -8.15
N GLY A 173 -1.31 -15.13 -7.18
CA GLY A 173 0.07 -15.37 -6.77
C GLY A 173 0.66 -14.29 -5.88
N SER A 174 -0.17 -13.51 -5.19
CA SER A 174 0.32 -12.57 -4.18
C SER A 174 0.92 -13.30 -2.97
N SER A 175 1.84 -12.67 -2.26
CA SER A 175 2.51 -13.29 -1.11
C SER A 175 2.69 -12.33 0.06
N PHE A 176 2.53 -12.85 1.27
CA PHE A 176 2.82 -12.17 2.53
C PHE A 176 3.75 -13.06 3.35
N SER A 177 4.98 -12.61 3.56
CA SER A 177 5.99 -13.40 4.27
C SER A 177 6.70 -12.60 5.35
N GLU A 178 7.01 -13.23 6.49
CA GLU A 178 7.83 -12.61 7.55
C GLU A 178 7.26 -11.24 8.02
N CYS A 179 5.94 -11.08 7.97
CA CYS A 179 5.29 -9.88 8.46
C CYS A 179 4.98 -10.02 9.96
N GLN A 180 5.32 -9.01 10.76
CA GLN A 180 5.17 -9.05 12.21
C GLN A 180 4.38 -7.85 12.72
N SER A 181 3.30 -8.11 13.45
CA SER A 181 2.55 -7.09 14.19
C SER A 181 2.61 -7.39 15.69
N VAL A 182 2.80 -6.35 16.48
CA VAL A 182 2.67 -6.41 17.95
C VAL A 182 1.21 -6.50 18.43
N GLY A 183 0.25 -6.38 17.51
CA GLY A 183 -1.17 -6.64 17.77
C GLY A 183 -1.66 -7.93 17.11
N SER A 184 -2.89 -7.88 16.60
CA SER A 184 -3.53 -8.96 15.87
C SER A 184 -3.20 -8.92 14.37
N GLY A 185 -3.11 -10.09 13.73
CA GLY A 185 -2.83 -10.25 12.31
C GLY A 185 -1.39 -9.84 11.96
N GLY A 186 -0.46 -10.80 11.91
CA GLY A 186 0.95 -10.45 11.65
C GLY A 186 1.16 -9.70 10.33
N ALA A 187 0.42 -10.07 9.29
CA ALA A 187 0.39 -9.35 8.02
C ALA A 187 -0.88 -8.49 7.88
N ILE A 188 -2.04 -9.11 8.09
CA ILE A 188 -3.35 -8.51 7.80
C ILE A 188 -4.23 -8.58 9.04
N TYR A 189 -4.73 -7.43 9.43
CA TYR A 189 -5.84 -7.29 10.37
C TYR A 189 -7.03 -6.68 9.64
N ALA A 190 -8.20 -7.27 9.83
CA ALA A 190 -9.42 -6.71 9.28
C ALA A 190 -10.59 -6.79 10.26
N ILE A 191 -11.46 -5.79 10.21
CA ILE A 191 -12.77 -5.79 10.84
C ILE A 191 -13.81 -5.85 9.72
N LEU A 192 -14.75 -6.78 9.80
CA LEU A 192 -15.88 -6.87 8.89
C LEU A 192 -17.14 -6.52 9.67
N ASN A 193 -17.65 -5.31 9.51
CA ASN A 193 -18.83 -4.85 10.24
C ASN A 193 -19.88 -4.30 9.27
N SER A 194 -21.12 -4.82 9.35
CA SER A 194 -22.23 -4.36 8.52
C SER A 194 -21.91 -4.44 7.02
N VAL A 195 -21.12 -5.43 6.61
CA VAL A 195 -20.86 -5.73 5.20
C VAL A 195 -22.15 -6.24 4.53
N SER A 196 -22.31 -6.07 3.23
CA SER A 196 -23.44 -6.61 2.45
C SER A 196 -22.97 -7.52 1.33
N ASN A 197 -22.19 -7.00 0.37
CA ASN A 197 -21.41 -7.83 -0.56
C ASN A 197 -19.90 -7.51 -0.51
N GLY A 198 -19.47 -6.81 0.55
CA GLY A 198 -18.08 -6.55 0.87
C GLY A 198 -17.40 -7.71 1.60
N GLY A 199 -16.09 -7.63 1.81
CA GLY A 199 -15.33 -8.65 2.51
C GLY A 199 -13.86 -8.72 2.15
N ILE A 200 -13.21 -9.80 2.56
CA ILE A 200 -11.85 -10.17 2.15
C ILE A 200 -11.95 -11.36 1.21
N PHE A 201 -11.38 -11.23 0.02
CA PHE A 201 -11.41 -12.24 -1.02
C PHE A 201 -9.98 -12.66 -1.33
N ILE A 202 -9.67 -13.94 -1.13
CA ILE A 202 -8.38 -14.53 -1.53
C ILE A 202 -8.68 -15.46 -2.71
N GLU A 203 -8.38 -15.01 -3.92
CA GLU A 203 -8.87 -15.64 -5.15
C GLU A 203 -7.82 -15.67 -6.27
N GLY A 204 -8.20 -16.17 -7.45
CA GLY A 204 -7.35 -16.16 -8.65
C GLY A 204 -6.82 -17.54 -9.06
N THR A 205 -6.00 -17.55 -10.09
CA THR A 205 -5.52 -18.80 -10.74
C THR A 205 -4.15 -19.26 -10.26
N SER A 206 -3.39 -18.34 -9.63
CA SER A 206 -2.05 -18.61 -9.09
C SER A 206 -2.08 -18.61 -7.57
N LYS A 207 -1.29 -19.50 -6.95
CA LYS A 207 -1.29 -19.71 -5.50
C LYS A 207 -0.86 -18.45 -4.74
N THR A 208 -1.81 -17.84 -4.04
CA THR A 208 -1.51 -16.82 -3.02
C THR A 208 -0.95 -17.50 -1.76
N SER A 209 0.07 -16.92 -1.14
CA SER A 209 0.76 -17.51 0.03
C SER A 209 0.87 -16.56 1.22
N PHE A 210 0.81 -17.15 2.41
CA PHE A 210 1.02 -16.50 3.70
C PHE A 210 1.99 -17.37 4.50
N SER A 211 3.15 -16.85 4.88
CA SER A 211 4.18 -17.66 5.54
C SER A 211 4.97 -16.89 6.58
N SER A 212 5.33 -17.55 7.67
CA SER A 212 6.24 -17.01 8.69
C SER A 212 5.83 -15.65 9.28
N CYS A 213 4.54 -15.29 9.21
CA CYS A 213 4.07 -14.07 9.87
C CYS A 213 3.80 -14.33 11.36
N ILE A 214 3.96 -13.28 12.16
CA ILE A 214 3.82 -13.36 13.61
C ILE A 214 2.93 -12.23 14.11
N SER A 215 1.95 -12.57 14.95
CA SER A 215 1.14 -11.64 15.73
C SER A 215 1.43 -11.85 17.22
N SER A 216 1.40 -10.79 18.03
CA SER A 216 1.50 -10.93 19.49
C SER A 216 0.15 -11.14 20.20
N ASP A 217 -0.97 -10.88 19.52
CA ASP A 217 -2.32 -11.08 20.08
C ASP A 217 -3.06 -12.25 19.40
N LYS A 218 -3.72 -12.01 18.26
CA LYS A 218 -4.50 -13.05 17.54
C LYS A 218 -4.11 -13.15 16.07
N GLY A 219 -4.22 -14.36 15.52
CA GLY A 219 -4.07 -14.63 14.08
C GLY A 219 -2.65 -14.40 13.54
N GLY A 220 -1.91 -15.50 13.32
CA GLY A 220 -0.49 -15.46 12.93
C GLY A 220 -0.20 -14.56 11.71
N CYS A 221 -0.75 -14.87 10.53
CA CYS A 221 -0.68 -13.98 9.37
C CYS A 221 -1.91 -13.08 9.23
N ILE A 222 -3.10 -13.65 9.39
CA ILE A 222 -4.37 -12.95 9.19
C ILE A 222 -5.22 -13.09 10.44
N TYR A 223 -5.77 -11.97 10.89
CA TYR A 223 -6.86 -11.96 11.85
C TYR A 223 -8.03 -11.16 11.27
N ILE A 224 -9.23 -11.73 11.36
CA ILE A 224 -10.48 -11.12 10.92
C ILE A 224 -11.42 -11.08 12.11
N ASP A 225 -11.84 -9.87 12.48
CA ASP A 225 -12.88 -9.63 13.47
C ASP A 225 -14.21 -9.46 12.74
N VAL A 226 -15.09 -10.44 12.84
CA VAL A 226 -16.41 -10.42 12.19
C VAL A 226 -17.41 -9.86 13.18
N GLY A 227 -17.92 -8.67 12.88
CA GLY A 227 -18.90 -7.98 13.71
C GLY A 227 -20.27 -8.64 13.63
N ILE A 228 -21.00 -8.57 14.76
CA ILE A 228 -22.37 -9.07 14.90
C ILE A 228 -23.26 -8.60 13.74
N GLY A 229 -23.99 -9.55 13.15
CA GLY A 229 -24.87 -9.36 11.99
C GLY A 229 -24.17 -9.46 10.63
N SER A 230 -22.85 -9.73 10.61
CA SER A 230 -22.08 -9.95 9.37
C SER A 230 -21.78 -11.43 9.13
N GLU A 231 -22.06 -12.31 10.10
CA GLU A 231 -21.70 -13.73 10.08
C GLU A 231 -22.42 -14.50 8.98
N ASP A 232 -23.68 -14.19 8.71
CA ASP A 232 -24.51 -14.89 7.71
C ASP A 232 -24.23 -14.46 6.26
N LYS A 233 -23.24 -13.59 6.02
CA LYS A 233 -22.97 -12.97 4.72
C LYS A 233 -21.73 -13.48 4.00
N PHE A 234 -21.05 -14.48 4.56
CA PHE A 234 -19.82 -15.06 4.03
C PHE A 234 -19.96 -16.55 3.73
#